data_AF-A0A2N2UFY3-F1
#
_entry.id   AF-A0A2N2UFY3-F1
#
_cell.length_a   1.000
_cell.length_b   1.000
_cell.length_c   1.000
_cell.angle_alpha   90.00
_cell.angle_beta   90.00
_cell.angle_gamma   90.00
#
_symmetry.space_group_name_H-M   'P 1'
#
loop_
_entity.id
_entity.type
_entity.pdbx_description
1 polymer ?
#
loop_
_entity_poly.entity_id
_entity_poly.type
_entity_poly.pdbx_seq_one_letter_code
_entity_poly.pdbx_strand_id
1 'polypeptide(L)'
;MNPSLPYAFARRHGVLVTAIGTEHADVLLREDASLAAVAEVRRHLGLPLQLVTVPKASFDTHLAETYSAGDGSAAEIVADVGLEVD
;
A
#
# COMPACT_ATOMS: atom_id res chain seq x y z
N MET A 1 3.34 14.85 2.82
CA MET A 1 2.97 13.61 3.52
C MET A 1 2.43 12.65 2.47
N ASN A 2 3.17 11.62 2.13
CA ASN A 2 2.68 10.55 1.25
C ASN A 2 1.94 9.57 2.19
N PRO A 3 0.60 9.45 2.17
CA PRO A 3 -0.06 8.42 2.96
C PRO A 3 0.37 7.06 2.44
N SER A 4 1.42 6.50 3.05
CA SER A 4 1.88 5.16 2.73
C SER A 4 0.94 4.16 3.38
N LEU A 5 0.56 3.13 2.63
CA LEU A 5 -0.11 1.96 3.21
C LEU A 5 0.75 1.38 4.34
N PRO A 6 0.17 0.72 5.35
CA PRO A 6 0.98 -0.04 6.30
C PRO A 6 1.78 -1.14 5.60
N TYR A 7 3.04 -1.35 5.99
CA TYR A 7 3.92 -2.37 5.38
C TYR A 7 3.26 -3.74 5.29
N ALA A 8 2.63 -4.18 6.39
CA ALA A 8 1.98 -5.49 6.46
C ALA A 8 0.84 -5.62 5.44
N PHE A 9 0.06 -4.56 5.22
CA PHE A 9 -0.99 -4.54 4.21
C PHE A 9 -0.40 -4.63 2.80
N ALA A 10 0.59 -3.78 2.50
CA ALA A 10 1.24 -3.73 1.20
C ALA A 10 1.88 -5.09 0.83
N ARG A 11 2.61 -5.69 1.79
CA ARG A 11 3.25 -7.00 1.62
C ARG A 11 2.24 -8.14 1.45
N ARG A 12 1.21 -8.18 2.30
CA ARG A 12 0.21 -9.26 2.30
C ARG A 12 -0.60 -9.26 1.01
N HIS A 13 -1.00 -8.08 0.55
CA HIS A 13 -1.93 -7.95 -0.57
C HIS A 13 -1.24 -7.67 -1.91
N GLY A 14 0.07 -7.42 -1.91
CA GLY A 14 0.83 -7.16 -3.13
C GLY A 14 0.50 -5.82 -3.77
N VAL A 15 0.20 -4.79 -2.96
CA VAL A 15 -0.19 -3.46 -3.45
C VAL A 15 0.69 -2.40 -2.78
N LEU A 16 1.36 -1.58 -3.57
CA LEU A 16 2.26 -0.53 -3.09
C LEU A 16 1.95 0.79 -3.78
N VAL A 17 1.58 1.82 -3.02
CA VAL A 17 1.42 3.19 -3.54
C VAL A 17 2.80 3.84 -3.58
N THR A 18 3.27 4.20 -4.78
CA THR A 18 4.60 4.78 -4.99
C THR A 18 4.56 6.30 -5.08
N ALA A 19 3.45 6.88 -5.55
CA ALA A 19 3.23 8.32 -5.61
C ALA A 19 1.75 8.66 -5.58
N ILE A 20 1.41 9.84 -5.06
CA ILE A 20 0.06 10.41 -5.12
C ILE A 20 0.13 11.77 -5.79
N GLY A 21 -0.44 11.85 -6.99
CA GLY A 21 -0.58 13.07 -7.77
C GLY A 21 -1.95 13.72 -7.57
N THR A 22 -2.22 14.78 -8.34
CA THR A 22 -3.50 15.51 -8.31
C THR A 22 -4.61 14.80 -9.08
N GLU A 23 -4.27 14.02 -10.10
CA GLU A 23 -5.25 13.36 -10.98
C GLU A 23 -5.28 11.84 -10.83
N HIS A 24 -4.21 11.24 -10.31
CA HIS A 24 -4.10 9.80 -10.10
C HIS A 24 -3.06 9.47 -9.03
N ALA A 25 -3.10 8.24 -8.54
CA ALA A 25 -2.03 7.65 -7.74
C ALA A 25 -1.31 6.54 -8.53
N ASP A 26 0.00 6.47 -8.40
CA ASP A 26 0.83 5.42 -8.98
C ASP A 26 0.91 4.24 -8.02
N VAL A 27 0.60 3.06 -8.54
CA VAL A 27 0.52 1.84 -7.73
C VAL A 27 1.26 0.69 -8.43
N LEU A 28 2.24 0.15 -7.71
CA LEU A 28 2.90 -1.09 -8.08
C LEU A 28 2.09 -2.27 -7.55
N LEU A 29 1.83 -3.25 -8.43
CA LEU A 29 1.16 -4.50 -8.09
C LEU A 29 2.13 -5.66 -8.20
N ARG A 30 2.09 -6.56 -7.22
CA ARG A 30 2.71 -7.87 -7.37
C ARG A 30 1.89 -8.71 -8.34
N GLU A 31 2.53 -9.63 -9.06
CA GLU A 31 1.86 -10.51 -10.05
C GLU A 31 0.65 -11.30 -9.53
N ASP A 32 0.58 -11.54 -8.21
CA ASP A 32 -0.48 -12.21 -7.48
C ASP A 32 -1.29 -11.24 -6.57
N ALA A 33 -1.28 -9.94 -6.88
CA ALA A 33 -1.93 -8.91 -6.07
C ALA A 33 -3.44 -9.15 -5.91
N SER A 34 -3.96 -8.83 -4.73
CA SER A 34 -5.40 -8.91 -4.46
C SER A 34 -6.15 -7.77 -5.14
N LEU A 35 -7.01 -8.11 -6.11
CA LEU A 35 -7.89 -7.12 -6.77
C LEU A 35 -8.85 -6.43 -5.80
N ALA A 36 -9.28 -7.13 -4.75
CA ALA A 36 -10.09 -6.54 -3.69
C ALA A 36 -9.31 -5.46 -2.91
N ALA A 37 -8.03 -5.70 -2.64
CA ALA A 37 -7.17 -4.69 -2.02
C ALA A 37 -6.93 -3.50 -2.95
N VAL A 38 -6.76 -3.72 -4.26
CA VAL A 38 -6.64 -2.62 -5.24
C VAL A 38 -7.90 -1.74 -5.25
N ALA A 39 -9.08 -2.36 -5.23
CA ALA A 39 -10.35 -1.64 -5.15
C ALA A 39 -10.46 -0.79 -3.87
N GLU A 40 -10.01 -1.35 -2.74
CA GLU A 40 -10.01 -0.66 -1.45
C GLU A 40 -9.03 0.52 -1.44
N VAL A 41 -7.83 0.35 -1.98
CA VAL A 41 -6.85 1.44 -2.14
C VAL A 41 -7.44 2.56 -2.99
N ARG A 42 -8.07 2.24 -4.13
CA ARG A 42 -8.74 3.24 -4.97
C ARG A 42 -9.84 3.97 -4.20
N ARG A 43 -10.68 3.24 -3.46
CA ARG A 43 -11.78 3.79 -2.66
C ARG A 43 -11.26 4.74 -1.58
N HIS A 44 -10.16 4.36 -0.92
CA HIS A 44 -9.54 5.15 0.14
C HIS A 44 -8.88 6.43 -0.39
N LEU A 45 -8.17 6.36 -1.52
CA LEU A 45 -7.50 7.51 -2.11
C LEU A 45 -8.45 8.46 -2.83
N GLY A 46 -9.61 7.97 -3.31
CA GLY A 46 -10.56 8.78 -4.06
C GLY A 46 -10.05 9.23 -5.43
N LEU A 47 -8.96 8.62 -5.92
CA LEU A 47 -8.29 8.94 -7.18
C LEU A 47 -8.26 7.73 -8.11
N PRO A 48 -8.26 7.94 -9.44
CA PRO A 48 -7.83 6.93 -10.41
C PRO A 48 -6.46 6.35 -10.04
N LEU A 49 -6.24 5.07 -10.36
CA LEU A 49 -4.95 4.40 -10.15
C LEU A 49 -4.27 4.12 -11.48
N GLN A 50 -2.99 4.47 -11.58
CA GLN A 50 -2.08 3.98 -12.63
C GLN A 50 -1.39 2.72 -12.10
N LEU A 51 -1.65 1.58 -12.73
CA LEU A 51 -1.24 0.28 -12.23
C LEU A 51 -0.08 -0.28 -13.06
N VAL A 52 1.01 -0.67 -12.39
CA VAL A 52 2.11 -1.42 -13.00
C VAL A 52 2.27 -2.74 -12.26
N THR A 53 2.08 -3.86 -12.97
CA THR A 53 2.29 -5.20 -12.40
C THR A 53 3.74 -5.62 -12.59
N VAL A 54 4.37 -6.11 -11.52
CA VAL A 54 5.75 -6.58 -11.51
C VAL A 54 5.87 -7.97 -10.87
N PRO A 55 6.93 -8.72 -11.19
CA PRO A 55 7.22 -9.97 -10.50
C PRO A 55 7.46 -9.76 -8.99
N LYS A 56 7.24 -10.82 -8.20
CA LYS A 56 7.44 -10.80 -6.75
C LYS A 56 8.78 -10.22 -6.31
N ALA A 57 9.87 -10.60 -6.96
CA ALA A 57 11.21 -10.14 -6.59
C ALA A 57 11.34 -8.60 -6.73
N SER A 58 10.89 -8.04 -7.85
CA SER A 58 10.91 -6.59 -8.09
C SER A 58 10.00 -5.86 -7.11
N PHE A 59 8.83 -6.41 -6.78
CA PHE A 59 7.93 -5.84 -5.78
C PHE A 59 8.59 -5.79 -4.40
N ASP A 60 9.19 -6.89 -3.95
CA ASP A 60 9.83 -6.97 -2.64
C ASP A 60 11.00 -5.98 -2.51
N THR A 61 11.74 -5.71 -3.59
CA THR A 61 12.76 -4.64 -3.65
C THR A 61 12.16 -3.25 -3.43
N HIS A 62 11.14 -2.87 -4.22
CA HIS A 62 10.50 -1.55 -4.08
C HIS A 62 9.83 -1.38 -2.72
N LEU A 63 9.26 -2.47 -2.19
CA LEU A 63 8.70 -2.51 -0.85
C LEU A 63 9.80 -2.23 0.18
N ALA A 64 10.92 -2.95 0.13
CA ALA A 64 12.02 -2.70 1.05
C ALA A 64 12.50 -1.24 0.99
N GLU A 65 12.72 -0.69 -0.20
CA GLU A 65 13.18 0.70 -0.38
C GLU A 65 12.20 1.73 0.20
N THR A 66 10.89 1.56 -0.07
CA THR A 66 9.84 2.48 0.37
C THR A 66 9.76 2.58 1.89
N TYR A 67 9.91 1.46 2.60
CA TYR A 67 9.79 1.41 4.05
C TYR A 67 11.14 1.52 4.79
N SER A 68 12.28 1.28 4.12
CA SER A 68 13.61 1.46 4.71
C SER A 68 13.96 2.94 4.96
N ALA A 69 13.39 3.86 4.17
CA ALA A 69 13.54 5.30 4.38
C ALA A 69 12.66 5.85 5.54
N GLY A 70 11.78 5.02 6.10
CA GLY A 70 10.76 5.41 7.08
C GLY A 70 11.13 5.22 8.55
N ASP A 71 12.36 4.79 8.87
CA ASP A 71 12.82 4.48 10.23
C ASP A 71 12.97 5.70 11.17
N GLY A 72 12.27 6.80 10.86
CA GLY A 72 12.14 7.99 11.71
C GLY A 72 10.75 8.23 12.31
N SER A 73 9.66 7.62 11.80
CA SER A 73 8.29 7.75 12.37
C SER A 73 7.26 6.99 11.53
N ALA A 74 6.84 5.78 11.97
CA ALA A 74 5.49 5.22 11.72
C ALA A 74 5.35 3.77 12.26
N ALA A 75 6.00 3.44 13.38
CA ALA A 75 5.70 2.23 14.15
C ALA A 75 4.51 2.41 15.12
N GLU A 76 3.87 3.58 15.15
CA GLU A 76 2.72 3.88 16.00
C GLU A 76 1.57 4.43 15.17
N ILE A 77 0.67 3.55 14.72
CA ILE A 77 -0.76 3.72 14.95
C ILE A 77 -1.28 2.35 15.36
N VAL A 78 -1.47 2.25 16.67
CA VAL A 78 -2.33 1.33 17.40
C VAL A 78 -3.46 0.79 16.53
N ALA A 79 -3.53 -0.53 16.37
CA ALA A 79 -4.75 -1.20 15.96
C ALA A 79 -5.76 -1.11 17.11
N ASP A 80 -6.36 0.06 17.28
CA ASP A 80 -7.54 0.30 18.11
C ASP A 80 -8.73 0.34 17.17
N VAL A 81 -9.35 -0.83 16.95
CA VAL A 81 -10.81 -0.95 16.92
C VAL A 81 -11.12 -2.33 17.49
N GLY A 82 -11.61 -2.32 18.73
CA GLY A 82 -12.09 -3.50 19.43
C GLY A 82 -13.12 -4.27 18.62
N LEU A 83 -12.94 -5.59 18.59
CA LEU A 83 -14.02 -6.51 18.29
C LEU A 83 -15.00 -6.43 19.47
N GLU A 84 -16.06 -5.64 19.32
CA GLU A 84 -17.30 -5.87 20.07
C GLU A 84 -17.77 -7.28 19.71
N VAL A 85 -17.67 -8.17 20.69
CA VAL A 85 -18.32 -9.47 20.70
C VAL A 85 -19.74 -9.24 21.21
N ASP A 86 -20.72 -9.54 20.36
CA ASP A 86 -22.06 -9.95 20.80
C ASP A 86 -22.28 -11.39 20.30
#